data_AF-A0A0D2M1W9-F1
#
_entry.id   AF-A0A0D2M1W9-F1
#
_cell.length_a   1.000
_cell.length_b   1.000
_cell.length_c   1.000
_cell.angle_alpha   90.00
_cell.angle_beta   90.00
_cell.angle_gamma   90.00
#
_symmetry.space_group_name_H-M   'P 1'
#
loop_
_entity.id
_entity.type
_entity.pdbx_description
1 polymer ?
#
loop_
_entity_poly.entity_id
_entity_poly.type
_entity_poly.pdbx_seq_one_letter_code
_entity_poly.pdbx_strand_id
1 'polypeptide(L)'
;MAGGYNAPDWLSPGSRDLLSRMLLVDPEKRATFREVAAHPWTRTAGPAWERPLSSAFVVRVDRDTGAVAADEAVLAELEGHGYSRPATLRHLANGDANYAAASYYLLAEARAEAARKLAPKPAWSFSTPVRGGGGGSAAKQTAPPAGPQQQQQQQQQQQQQQQQQQQQQQQQQQYQQQHQGAGQAAANARPPSAATAQRPATASMTVAVA
;
A
#
# COMPACT_ATOMS: atom_id res chain seq x y z
N MET A 1 -8.19 -28.46 -34.29
CA MET A 1 -9.38 -29.22 -34.71
C MET A 1 -10.45 -29.03 -33.64
N ALA A 2 -11.72 -28.82 -34.02
CA ALA A 2 -12.82 -28.75 -33.05
C ALA A 2 -13.22 -30.17 -32.61
N GLY A 3 -13.61 -30.33 -31.34
CA GLY A 3 -14.13 -31.62 -30.88
C GLY A 3 -15.47 -31.86 -31.55
N GLY A 4 -15.68 -33.05 -32.14
CA GLY A 4 -16.96 -33.37 -32.77
C GLY A 4 -18.05 -33.44 -31.70
N TYR A 5 -19.00 -32.49 -31.72
CA TYR A 5 -20.21 -32.53 -30.91
C TYR A 5 -21.41 -32.20 -31.81
N ASN A 6 -22.53 -32.89 -31.58
CA ASN A 6 -23.78 -32.60 -32.28
C ASN A 6 -24.61 -31.65 -31.41
N ALA A 7 -24.84 -30.43 -31.90
CA ALA A 7 -25.63 -29.43 -31.19
C ALA A 7 -27.11 -29.63 -31.56
N PRO A 8 -28.01 -29.88 -30.59
CA PRO A 8 -29.41 -30.13 -30.89
C PRO A 8 -30.16 -28.85 -31.33
N ASP A 9 -31.23 -29.02 -32.12
CA ASP A 9 -31.95 -27.90 -32.75
C ASP A 9 -32.71 -26.99 -31.77
N TRP A 10 -32.98 -27.45 -30.55
CA TRP A 10 -33.60 -26.64 -29.50
C TRP A 10 -32.63 -25.66 -28.84
N LEU A 11 -31.34 -25.73 -29.16
CA LEU A 11 -30.30 -24.87 -28.59
C LEU A 11 -30.26 -23.53 -29.34
N SER A 12 -30.19 -22.41 -28.60
CA SER A 12 -30.14 -21.10 -29.24
C SER A 12 -28.84 -20.90 -30.04
N PRO A 13 -28.84 -20.15 -31.14
CA PRO A 13 -27.63 -19.93 -31.94
C PRO A 13 -26.46 -19.36 -31.11
N GLY A 14 -26.75 -18.49 -30.15
CA GLY A 14 -25.74 -17.91 -29.25
C GLY A 14 -25.14 -18.92 -28.25
N SER A 15 -25.92 -19.90 -27.75
CA SER A 15 -25.35 -20.94 -26.89
C SER A 15 -24.52 -21.93 -27.69
N ARG A 16 -24.96 -22.25 -28.92
CA ARG A 16 -24.20 -23.11 -29.84
C ARG A 16 -22.83 -22.51 -30.16
N ASP A 17 -22.77 -21.20 -30.45
CA ASP A 17 -21.51 -20.50 -30.72
C ASP A 17 -20.58 -20.55 -29.49
N LEU A 18 -21.10 -20.26 -28.30
CA LEU A 18 -20.31 -20.30 -27.07
C LEU A 18 -19.72 -21.70 -26.80
N LEU A 19 -20.53 -22.76 -26.92
CA LEU A 19 -20.09 -24.13 -26.73
C LEU A 19 -19.01 -24.52 -27.73
N SER A 20 -19.11 -24.07 -28.98
CA SER A 20 -18.10 -24.36 -30.01
C SER A 20 -16.71 -23.79 -29.65
N ARG A 21 -16.67 -22.65 -28.96
CA ARG A 21 -15.43 -22.00 -28.51
C ARG A 21 -14.88 -22.58 -27.20
N MET A 22 -15.74 -23.19 -26.38
CA MET A 22 -15.33 -23.84 -25.13
C MET A 22 -14.87 -25.29 -25.34
N LEU A 23 -15.49 -26.00 -26.28
CA LEU A 23 -15.24 -27.43 -26.56
C LEU A 23 -14.19 -27.64 -27.66
N LEU A 24 -13.19 -26.76 -27.72
CA LEU A 24 -12.03 -26.91 -28.59
C LEU A 24 -11.06 -27.96 -28.02
N VAL A 25 -10.56 -28.84 -28.91
CA VAL A 25 -9.55 -29.86 -28.57
C VAL A 25 -8.23 -29.19 -28.18
N ASP A 26 -7.89 -28.12 -28.91
CA ASP A 26 -6.68 -27.35 -28.68
C ASP A 26 -6.89 -26.39 -27.49
N PRO A 27 -6.14 -26.55 -26.38
CA PRO A 27 -6.33 -25.73 -25.18
C PRO A 27 -5.92 -24.26 -25.40
N GLU A 28 -4.94 -23.99 -26.28
CA GLU A 28 -4.49 -22.61 -26.52
C GLU A 28 -5.50 -21.80 -27.34
N LYS A 29 -6.28 -22.49 -28.17
CA LYS A 29 -7.36 -21.88 -28.96
C LYS A 29 -8.69 -21.83 -28.21
N ARG A 30 -8.79 -22.48 -27.04
CA ARG A 30 -10.00 -22.50 -26.23
C ARG A 30 -10.29 -21.10 -25.69
N ALA A 31 -11.54 -20.68 -25.78
CA ALA A 31 -11.95 -19.39 -25.23
C ALA A 31 -11.57 -19.27 -23.75
N THR A 32 -10.92 -18.16 -23.42
CA THR A 32 -10.57 -17.83 -22.04
C THR A 32 -11.81 -17.48 -21.24
N PHE A 33 -11.73 -17.59 -19.91
CA PHE A 33 -12.84 -17.24 -19.02
C PHE A 33 -13.36 -15.81 -19.26
N ARG A 34 -12.47 -14.86 -19.58
CA ARG A 34 -12.85 -13.47 -19.89
C ARG A 34 -13.69 -13.36 -21.16
N GLU A 35 -13.35 -14.13 -22.20
CA GLU A 35 -14.10 -14.17 -23.45
C GLU A 35 -15.46 -14.85 -23.27
N VAL A 36 -15.51 -15.94 -22.49
CA VAL A 36 -16.76 -16.62 -22.11
C VAL A 36 -17.68 -15.68 -21.33
N ALA A 37 -17.15 -14.94 -20.36
CA ALA A 37 -17.93 -14.00 -19.56
C ALA A 37 -18.40 -12.78 -20.37
N ALA A 38 -17.63 -12.34 -21.36
CA ALA A 38 -18.01 -11.25 -22.26
C ALA A 38 -18.98 -11.68 -23.37
N HIS A 39 -19.17 -12.99 -23.57
CA HIS A 39 -19.98 -13.52 -24.66
C HIS A 39 -21.45 -13.08 -24.54
N PRO A 40 -22.12 -12.66 -25.64
CA PRO A 40 -23.49 -12.17 -25.61
C PRO A 40 -24.47 -13.13 -24.93
N TRP A 41 -24.35 -14.43 -25.21
CA TRP A 41 -25.20 -15.44 -24.57
C TRP A 41 -25.08 -15.42 -23.04
N THR A 42 -23.86 -15.34 -22.49
CA THR A 42 -23.61 -15.27 -21.05
C THR A 42 -24.12 -13.97 -20.44
N ARG A 43 -23.96 -12.85 -21.15
CA ARG A 43 -24.41 -11.53 -20.68
C ARG A 43 -25.92 -11.35 -20.68
N THR A 44 -26.63 -12.06 -21.57
CA THR A 44 -28.08 -11.95 -21.72
C THR A 44 -28.82 -13.02 -20.91
N ALA A 45 -28.21 -14.17 -20.63
CA ALA A 45 -28.85 -15.32 -19.98
C ALA A 45 -28.88 -15.26 -18.44
N GLY A 46 -28.26 -14.26 -17.79
CA GLY A 46 -28.21 -14.18 -16.33
C GLY A 46 -27.72 -12.83 -15.79
N PRO A 47 -27.65 -12.65 -14.46
CA PRO A 47 -27.02 -11.48 -13.85
C PRO A 47 -25.60 -11.35 -14.42
N ALA A 48 -25.25 -10.14 -14.86
CA ALA A 48 -23.95 -9.89 -15.45
C ALA A 48 -22.86 -10.37 -14.48
N TRP A 49 -21.97 -11.24 -14.95
CA TRP A 49 -20.80 -11.60 -14.16
C TRP A 49 -20.00 -10.32 -13.90
N GLU A 50 -19.89 -9.95 -12.63
CA GLU A 50 -19.03 -8.87 -12.19
C GLU A 50 -17.67 -9.45 -11.85
N ARG A 51 -16.63 -8.98 -12.55
CA ARG A 51 -15.25 -9.31 -12.16
C ARG A 51 -15.04 -8.79 -10.73
N PRO A 52 -14.62 -9.64 -9.78
CA PRO A 52 -14.24 -9.17 -8.46
C PRO A 52 -13.23 -8.02 -8.62
N LEU A 53 -13.53 -6.86 -8.03
CA LEU A 53 -12.62 -5.70 -8.04
C LEU A 53 -11.31 -5.96 -7.25
N SER A 54 -11.17 -7.16 -6.70
CA SER A 54 -10.01 -7.61 -5.93
C SER A 54 -8.76 -7.68 -6.80
N SER A 55 -7.78 -6.84 -6.48
CA SER A 55 -6.42 -6.94 -7.01
C SER A 55 -5.61 -8.10 -6.40
N ALA A 56 -6.20 -8.89 -5.48
CA ALA A 56 -5.50 -9.95 -4.74
C ALA A 56 -5.03 -11.10 -5.64
N PHE A 57 -5.60 -11.24 -6.83
CA PHE A 57 -5.19 -12.23 -7.82
C PHE A 57 -4.03 -11.78 -8.70
N VAL A 58 -3.55 -10.55 -8.56
CA VAL A 58 -2.43 -10.01 -9.34
C VAL A 58 -1.17 -10.08 -8.50
N VAL A 59 -0.52 -11.23 -8.52
CA VAL A 59 0.87 -11.34 -8.05
C VAL A 59 1.76 -10.67 -9.08
N ARG A 60 2.40 -9.58 -8.70
CA ARG A 60 3.39 -8.91 -9.56
C ARG A 60 4.73 -9.56 -9.32
N VAL A 61 5.26 -10.19 -10.35
CA VAL A 61 6.64 -10.69 -10.35
C VAL A 61 7.48 -9.61 -11.01
N ASP A 62 8.43 -9.06 -10.27
CA ASP A 62 9.42 -8.15 -10.82
C ASP A 62 10.33 -8.93 -11.77
N ARG A 63 10.40 -8.49 -13.03
CA ARG A 63 11.06 -9.23 -14.10
C ARG A 63 12.59 -9.21 -13.97
N ASP A 64 13.14 -8.20 -13.31
CA ASP A 64 14.58 -7.97 -13.20
C ASP A 64 15.16 -8.57 -11.92
N THR A 65 14.39 -8.58 -10.83
CA THR A 65 14.82 -9.11 -9.53
C THR A 65 14.22 -10.48 -9.18
N GLY A 66 13.21 -10.94 -9.94
CA GLY A 66 12.46 -12.15 -9.61
C GLY A 66 11.64 -12.01 -8.31
N ALA A 67 11.55 -10.80 -7.75
CA ALA A 67 10.85 -10.55 -6.52
C ALA A 67 9.34 -10.67 -6.75
N VAL A 68 8.73 -11.62 -6.06
CA VAL A 68 7.29 -11.79 -6.05
C VAL A 68 6.72 -10.81 -5.03
N ALA A 69 5.95 -9.81 -5.49
CA ALA A 69 5.20 -8.92 -4.62
C ALA A 69 4.04 -9.70 -3.99
N ALA A 70 4.36 -10.39 -2.89
CA ALA A 70 3.43 -11.17 -2.10
C ALA A 70 3.24 -10.52 -0.72
N ASP A 71 2.05 -10.69 -0.15
CA ASP A 71 1.77 -10.24 1.22
C ASP A 71 2.47 -11.17 2.21
N GLU A 72 3.45 -10.60 2.91
CA GLU A 72 4.27 -11.28 3.91
C GLU A 72 3.43 -11.88 5.05
N ALA A 73 2.31 -11.24 5.41
CA ALA A 73 1.43 -11.73 6.47
C ALA A 73 0.60 -12.94 6.01
N VAL A 74 0.24 -13.01 4.73
CA VAL A 74 -0.40 -14.20 4.13
C VAL A 74 0.58 -15.37 4.07
N LEU A 75 1.85 -15.08 3.70
CA LEU A 75 2.90 -16.10 3.67
C LEU A 75 3.24 -16.64 5.06
N ALA A 76 3.29 -15.78 6.08
CA ALA A 76 3.48 -16.19 7.47
C ALA A 76 2.34 -17.08 7.99
N GLU A 77 1.09 -16.76 7.64
CA GLU A 77 -0.06 -17.59 8.00
C GLU A 77 0.00 -18.95 7.31
N LEU A 78 0.32 -19.00 6.00
CA LEU A 78 0.52 -20.25 5.28
C LEU A 78 1.65 -21.11 5.87
N GLU A 79 2.74 -20.48 6.32
CA GLU A 79 3.83 -21.19 6.99
C GLU A 79 3.37 -21.83 8.31
N GLY A 80 2.50 -21.15 9.06
CA GLY A 80 1.83 -21.70 10.24
C GLY A 80 0.92 -22.90 9.93
N HIS A 81 0.38 -22.98 8.71
CA HIS A 81 -0.41 -24.12 8.22
C HIS A 81 0.44 -25.23 7.58
N GLY A 82 1.77 -25.15 7.64
CA GLY A 82 2.69 -26.16 7.15
C GLY A 82 3.10 -26.01 5.67
N TYR A 83 2.78 -24.88 5.03
CA TYR A 83 3.25 -24.60 3.66
C TYR A 83 4.64 -23.98 3.69
N SER A 84 5.58 -24.52 2.90
CA SER A 84 6.91 -23.94 2.80
C SER A 84 6.88 -22.61 2.04
N ARG A 85 7.18 -21.51 2.74
CA ARG A 85 7.30 -20.16 2.18
C ARG A 85 8.12 -20.09 0.88
N PRO A 86 9.37 -20.61 0.80
CA PRO A 86 10.15 -20.55 -0.45
C PRO A 86 9.55 -21.40 -1.58
N ALA A 87 8.84 -22.49 -1.28
CA ALA A 87 8.15 -23.28 -2.30
C ALA A 87 6.93 -22.53 -2.85
N THR A 88 6.12 -21.94 -1.96
CA THR A 88 4.96 -21.11 -2.34
C THR A 88 5.40 -19.95 -3.23
N LEU A 89 6.47 -19.22 -2.87
CA LEU A 89 7.00 -18.13 -3.68
C LEU A 89 7.43 -18.57 -5.08
N ARG A 90 8.04 -19.76 -5.22
CA ARG A 90 8.40 -20.31 -6.54
C ARG A 90 7.16 -20.61 -7.38
N HIS A 91 6.14 -21.23 -6.79
CA HIS A 91 4.87 -21.50 -7.49
C HIS A 91 4.17 -20.20 -7.91
N LEU A 92 4.20 -19.17 -7.06
CA LEU A 92 3.67 -17.85 -7.38
C LEU A 92 4.48 -17.14 -8.48
N ALA A 93 5.81 -17.28 -8.47
CA ALA A 93 6.69 -16.73 -9.51
C ALA A 93 6.46 -17.38 -10.89
N ASN A 94 6.26 -18.70 -10.91
CA ASN A 94 6.00 -19.46 -12.13
C ASN A 94 4.56 -19.31 -12.64
N GLY A 95 3.63 -18.86 -11.79
CA GLY A 95 2.20 -18.82 -12.10
C GLY A 95 1.54 -20.19 -12.12
N ASP A 96 2.08 -21.16 -11.37
CA ASP A 96 1.57 -22.52 -11.33
C ASP A 96 0.19 -22.56 -10.64
N ALA A 97 -0.79 -23.20 -11.28
CA ALA A 97 -2.09 -23.49 -10.68
C ALA A 97 -1.98 -24.68 -9.72
N ASN A 98 -1.35 -24.47 -8.56
CA ASN A 98 -1.14 -25.49 -7.53
C ASN A 98 -1.91 -25.18 -6.23
N TYR A 99 -2.07 -26.17 -5.35
CA TYR A 99 -2.75 -26.00 -4.05
C TYR A 99 -2.10 -24.92 -3.19
N ALA A 100 -0.77 -24.82 -3.16
CA ALA A 100 -0.05 -23.80 -2.41
C ALA A 100 -0.34 -22.37 -2.91
N ALA A 101 -0.37 -22.20 -4.24
CA ALA A 101 -0.72 -20.91 -4.86
C ALA A 101 -2.21 -20.59 -4.63
N ALA A 102 -3.09 -21.58 -4.75
CA ALA A 102 -4.52 -21.42 -4.49
C ALA A 102 -4.79 -20.98 -3.04
N SER A 103 -4.17 -21.63 -2.05
CA SER A 103 -4.30 -21.25 -0.64
C SER A 103 -3.83 -19.82 -0.39
N TYR A 104 -2.75 -19.38 -1.04
CA TYR A 104 -2.29 -17.99 -0.99
C TYR A 104 -3.33 -17.01 -1.53
N TYR A 105 -3.86 -17.25 -2.74
CA TYR A 105 -4.84 -16.36 -3.35
C TYR A 105 -6.14 -16.25 -2.54
N LEU A 106 -6.63 -17.37 -2.01
CA LEU A 106 -7.84 -17.41 -1.18
C LEU A 106 -7.66 -16.60 0.11
N LEU A 107 -6.51 -16.74 0.77
CA LEU A 107 -6.24 -16.01 1.99
C LEU A 107 -5.99 -14.51 1.73
N ALA A 108 -5.30 -14.18 0.65
CA ALA A 108 -5.12 -12.80 0.20
C ALA A 108 -6.47 -12.13 -0.12
N GLU A 109 -7.40 -12.86 -0.76
CA GLU A 109 -8.76 -12.39 -1.02
C GLU A 109 -9.53 -12.17 0.30
N ALA A 110 -9.51 -13.13 1.21
CA ALA A 110 -10.20 -13.03 2.50
C ALA A 110 -9.75 -11.78 3.28
N ARG A 111 -8.45 -11.47 3.26
CA ARG A 111 -7.90 -10.26 3.88
C ARG A 111 -8.29 -8.98 3.13
N ALA A 112 -8.25 -8.98 1.81
CA ALA A 112 -8.69 -7.84 1.00
C ALA A 112 -10.19 -7.54 1.21
N GLU A 113 -11.02 -8.58 1.34
CA GLU A 113 -12.44 -8.44 1.62
C GLU A 113 -12.68 -7.92 3.05
N ALA A 114 -11.94 -8.43 4.04
CA ALA A 114 -11.99 -7.93 5.41
C ALA A 114 -11.61 -6.44 5.47
N ALA A 115 -10.51 -6.05 4.79
CA ALA A 115 -10.10 -4.67 4.68
C ALA A 115 -11.17 -3.80 3.99
N ARG A 116 -11.84 -4.30 2.95
CA ARG A 116 -12.93 -3.59 2.29
C ARG A 116 -14.16 -3.42 3.19
N LYS A 117 -14.48 -4.42 4.01
CA LYS A 117 -15.59 -4.35 4.99
C LYS A 117 -15.29 -3.33 6.10
N LEU A 118 -14.02 -3.22 6.49
CA LEU A 118 -13.53 -2.27 7.50
C LEU A 118 -13.30 -0.86 6.94
N ALA A 119 -13.15 -0.71 5.63
CA ALA A 119 -12.94 0.59 5.00
C ALA A 119 -14.16 1.50 5.21
N PRO A 120 -13.98 2.71 5.78
CA PRO A 120 -15.08 3.63 5.97
C PRO A 120 -15.65 4.03 4.61
N LYS A 121 -16.96 3.84 4.41
CA LYS A 121 -17.65 4.31 3.21
C LYS A 121 -17.44 5.83 3.11
N PRO A 122 -16.95 6.35 1.96
CA PRO A 122 -16.84 7.78 1.80
C PRO A 122 -18.23 8.42 1.93
N ALA A 123 -18.32 9.50 2.70
CA ALA A 123 -19.57 10.18 3.06
C ALA A 123 -20.38 10.70 1.85
N TRP A 124 -19.81 10.67 0.65
CA TRP A 124 -20.45 11.07 -0.61
C TRP A 124 -20.99 9.89 -1.45
N SER A 125 -20.92 8.65 -0.95
CA SER A 125 -21.43 7.47 -1.66
C SER A 125 -22.97 7.32 -1.56
N PHE A 126 -23.71 8.26 -2.16
CA PHE A 126 -25.11 8.06 -2.50
C PHE A 126 -25.19 7.16 -3.74
N SER A 127 -25.40 5.86 -3.52
CA SER A 127 -25.82 4.96 -4.61
C SER A 127 -27.28 5.29 -4.94
N THR A 128 -27.51 5.99 -6.05
CA THR A 128 -28.86 6.19 -6.57
C THR A 128 -29.38 4.87 -7.14
N PRO A 129 -30.56 4.38 -6.72
CA PRO A 129 -31.21 3.31 -7.45
C PRO A 129 -31.63 3.87 -8.81
N VAL A 130 -31.05 3.35 -9.89
CA VAL A 130 -31.53 3.63 -11.25
C VAL A 130 -32.90 2.97 -11.43
N ARG A 131 -33.96 3.72 -11.11
CA ARG A 131 -35.32 3.43 -11.58
C ARG A 131 -35.65 4.46 -12.65
N GLY A 132 -35.91 3.96 -13.85
CA GLY A 132 -35.95 4.76 -15.06
C GLY A 132 -36.99 5.88 -15.09
N GLY A 133 -36.77 6.77 -16.06
CA GLY A 133 -37.80 7.55 -16.73
C GLY A 133 -38.14 8.88 -16.06
N GLY A 134 -37.86 9.97 -16.78
CA GLY A 134 -38.64 11.20 -16.65
C GLY A 134 -37.83 12.44 -16.28
N GLY A 135 -37.39 13.15 -17.31
CA GLY A 135 -37.64 14.59 -17.50
C GLY A 135 -37.41 15.56 -16.34
N GLY A 136 -36.51 16.51 -16.60
CA GLY A 136 -36.81 17.91 -16.32
C GLY A 136 -36.01 18.57 -15.20
N SER A 137 -35.52 19.76 -15.56
CA SER A 137 -35.13 20.87 -14.68
C SER A 137 -33.73 20.83 -14.09
N ALA A 138 -32.87 21.60 -14.76
CA ALA A 138 -31.64 22.17 -14.23
C ALA A 138 -31.91 22.89 -12.90
N ALA A 139 -31.57 22.24 -11.79
CA ALA A 139 -31.49 22.86 -10.49
C ALA A 139 -30.04 23.32 -10.24
N LYS A 140 -29.83 24.62 -10.42
CA LYS A 140 -28.66 25.37 -9.98
C LYS A 140 -28.46 25.13 -8.47
N GLN A 141 -27.52 24.27 -8.10
CA GLN A 141 -27.07 24.11 -6.70
C GLN A 141 -25.67 24.70 -6.57
N THR A 142 -25.66 25.90 -6.03
CA THR A 142 -24.50 26.63 -5.52
C THR A 142 -23.82 25.83 -4.42
N ALA A 143 -22.49 25.73 -4.52
CA ALA A 143 -21.62 25.24 -3.46
C ALA A 143 -21.89 25.96 -2.12
N PRO A 144 -21.78 25.27 -0.97
CA PRO A 144 -21.72 25.97 0.32
C PRO A 144 -20.38 26.74 0.40
N PRO A 145 -20.37 28.02 0.81
CA PRO A 145 -19.13 28.74 1.04
C PRO A 145 -18.41 28.13 2.26
N ALA A 146 -17.14 27.78 2.10
CA ALA A 146 -16.25 27.50 3.20
C ALA A 146 -16.23 28.75 4.11
N GLY A 147 -16.82 28.62 5.30
CA GLY A 147 -17.03 29.75 6.20
C GLY A 147 -15.72 30.30 6.82
N PRO A 148 -15.75 31.52 7.37
CA PRO A 148 -14.62 32.18 8.05
C PRO A 148 -14.08 31.44 9.29
N GLN A 149 -14.67 30.30 9.66
CA GLN A 149 -14.34 29.53 10.85
C GLN A 149 -13.01 28.76 10.75
N GLN A 150 -12.61 28.34 9.54
CA GLN A 150 -11.35 27.63 9.33
C GLN A 150 -10.14 28.57 9.42
N GLN A 151 -10.31 29.83 9.01
CA GLN A 151 -9.26 30.85 9.06
C GLN A 151 -8.96 31.30 10.49
N GLN A 152 -9.98 31.37 11.35
CA GLN A 152 -9.81 31.74 12.76
C GLN A 152 -9.07 30.64 13.56
N GLN A 153 -9.31 29.36 13.24
CA GLN A 153 -8.63 28.24 13.89
C GLN A 153 -7.13 28.18 13.56
N GLN A 154 -6.77 28.52 12.32
CA GLN A 154 -5.37 28.56 11.88
C GLN A 154 -4.59 29.70 12.55
N GLN A 155 -5.24 30.84 12.78
CA GLN A 155 -4.63 31.99 13.46
C GLN A 155 -4.38 31.71 14.95
N GLN A 156 -5.28 30.94 15.59
CA GLN A 156 -5.13 30.53 16.99
C GLN A 156 -3.96 29.54 17.18
N GLN A 157 -3.72 28.65 16.21
CA GLN A 157 -2.56 27.75 16.21
C GLN A 157 -1.22 28.50 16.09
N GLN A 158 -1.16 29.55 15.25
CA GLN A 158 0.06 30.38 15.15
C GLN A 158 0.38 31.11 16.45
N GLN A 159 -0.63 31.62 17.17
CA GLN A 159 -0.41 32.24 18.49
C GLN A 159 0.15 31.28 19.52
N GLN A 160 -0.31 30.03 19.56
CA GLN A 160 0.24 29.01 20.46
C GLN A 160 1.71 28.69 20.15
N GLN A 161 2.09 28.59 18.88
CA GLN A 161 3.50 28.36 18.52
C GLN A 161 4.41 29.52 18.94
N GLN A 162 3.97 30.77 18.81
CA GLN A 162 4.77 31.92 19.26
C GLN A 162 4.96 31.92 20.78
N GLN A 163 3.94 31.56 21.57
CA GLN A 163 4.10 31.45 23.03
C GLN A 163 5.09 30.37 23.43
N GLN A 164 5.09 29.21 22.76
CA GLN A 164 6.08 28.16 23.03
C GLN A 164 7.51 28.60 22.75
N GLN A 165 7.74 29.34 21.66
CA GLN A 165 9.08 29.87 21.35
C GLN A 165 9.56 30.87 22.40
N GLN A 166 8.68 31.75 22.91
CA GLN A 166 9.06 32.68 23.97
C GLN A 166 9.43 31.96 25.27
N GLN A 167 8.71 30.90 25.65
CA GLN A 167 9.07 30.11 26.83
C GLN A 167 10.44 29.42 26.68
N GLN A 168 10.75 28.89 25.50
CA GLN A 168 12.08 28.30 25.26
C GLN A 168 13.20 29.33 25.38
N GLN A 169 13.01 30.54 24.86
CA GLN A 169 14.00 31.60 25.00
C GLN A 169 14.22 32.01 26.46
N GLN A 170 13.14 32.11 27.26
CA GLN A 170 13.27 32.42 28.68
C GLN A 170 14.04 31.33 29.44
N GLN A 171 13.76 30.05 29.15
CA GLN A 171 14.53 28.94 29.74
C GLN A 171 16.01 29.01 29.37
N GLN A 172 16.35 29.31 28.11
CA GLN A 172 17.75 29.46 27.69
C GLN A 172 18.45 30.61 28.41
N GLN A 173 17.78 31.75 28.60
CA GLN A 173 18.34 32.87 29.35
C GLN A 173 18.56 32.53 30.83
N GLN A 174 17.62 31.79 31.44
CA GLN A 174 17.77 31.32 32.83
C GLN A 174 18.94 30.33 32.97
N TYR A 175 19.13 29.46 31.98
CA TYR A 175 20.26 28.54 31.90
C TYR A 175 21.59 29.29 31.84
N GLN A 176 21.70 30.34 31.00
CA GLN A 176 22.91 31.14 30.90
C GLN A 176 23.21 31.94 32.17
N GLN A 177 22.19 32.47 32.87
CA GLN A 177 22.38 33.17 34.13
C GLN A 177 22.88 32.23 35.26
N GLN A 178 22.38 30.99 35.33
CA GLN A 178 22.89 30.00 36.28
C GLN A 178 24.36 29.65 36.03
N HIS A 179 24.77 29.53 34.77
CA HIS A 179 26.16 29.22 34.43
C HIS A 179 27.11 30.42 34.53
N GLN A 180 26.64 31.66 34.35
CA GLN A 180 27.46 32.86 34.55
C GLN A 180 27.74 33.15 36.04
N GLY A 181 26.83 32.79 36.95
CA GLY A 181 27.05 32.92 38.40
C GLY A 181 28.11 31.97 38.97
N ALA A 182 28.34 30.81 38.34
CA ALA A 182 29.33 29.82 38.78
C ALA A 182 30.75 30.13 38.28
N GLY A 183 30.90 30.89 37.19
CA GLY A 183 32.21 31.20 36.58
C GLY A 183 33.05 32.22 37.35
N GLN A 184 32.43 33.08 38.17
CA GLN A 184 33.16 34.11 38.93
C GLN A 184 33.75 33.60 40.26
N ALA A 185 33.26 32.48 40.80
CA ALA A 185 33.81 31.89 42.03
C ALA A 185 35.12 31.11 41.81
N ALA A 186 35.40 30.65 40.58
CA ALA A 186 36.61 29.89 40.26
C ALA A 186 37.84 30.78 39.96
N ALA A 187 37.66 32.10 39.78
CA ALA A 187 38.75 33.03 39.47
C ALA A 187 39.61 33.43 40.69
N ASN A 188 39.25 33.01 41.92
CA ASN A 188 39.95 33.38 43.16
C ASN A 188 40.81 32.25 43.77
N ALA A 189 40.94 31.10 43.13
CA ALA A 189 41.80 30.02 43.61
C ALA A 189 43.18 30.07 42.93
N ARG A 190 44.08 30.81 43.56
CA ARG A 190 45.53 30.84 43.31
C ARG A 190 46.17 29.50 43.71
N PRO A 191 47.01 28.86 42.86
CA PRO A 191 48.02 27.92 43.34
C PRO A 191 49.44 28.50 43.21
N PRO A 192 50.39 27.98 44.01
CA PRO A 192 51.70 28.58 44.22
C PRO A 192 52.70 28.27 43.08
N SER A 193 53.68 29.17 43.04
CA SER A 193 54.86 29.18 42.17
C SER A 193 55.81 27.99 42.41
N ALA A 194 56.57 27.70 41.34
CA ALA A 194 57.89 27.05 41.27
C ALA A 194 57.95 25.52 41.06
N ALA A 195 58.37 25.13 39.84
CA ALA A 195 59.57 24.32 39.56
C ALA A 195 59.67 24.08 38.03
N THR A 196 60.51 24.85 37.33
CA THR A 196 61.83 24.41 36.82
C THR A 196 61.78 23.56 35.54
N ALA A 197 61.98 24.28 34.42
CA ALA A 197 62.59 23.93 33.15
C ALA A 197 63.07 22.48 32.85
N GLN A 198 62.76 21.98 31.64
CA GLN A 198 63.74 21.71 30.59
C GLN A 198 63.09 21.44 29.20
N ARG A 199 63.93 21.50 28.16
CA ARG A 199 63.70 21.97 26.77
C ARG A 199 63.26 20.86 25.79
N PRO A 200 62.79 21.21 24.57
CA PRO A 200 62.37 20.26 23.54
C PRO A 200 63.52 19.81 22.61
N ALA A 201 63.47 18.57 22.14
CA ALA A 201 64.29 18.01 21.05
C ALA A 201 63.40 17.02 20.25
N THR A 202 62.88 17.42 19.09
CA THR A 202 63.37 17.10 17.73
C THR A 202 63.37 15.63 17.32
N ALA A 203 62.82 15.41 16.12
CA ALA A 203 63.13 14.39 15.11
C ALA A 203 62.23 13.14 15.02
N SER A 204 61.37 13.18 14.00
CA SER A 204 61.24 12.23 12.89
C SER A 204 61.66 10.77 13.08
N MET A 205 60.76 9.83 12.79
CA MET A 205 60.96 8.84 11.71
C MET A 205 59.70 8.02 11.44
N THR A 206 59.13 8.23 10.25
CA THR A 206 58.42 7.23 9.46
C THR A 206 59.39 6.10 9.11
N VAL A 207 59.00 4.83 9.24
CA VAL A 207 59.23 3.75 8.25
C VAL A 207 58.29 2.58 8.58
N ALA A 208 57.58 2.15 7.54
CA ALA A 208 56.83 0.91 7.46
C ALA A 208 57.71 -0.23 6.90
N VAL A 209 57.19 -1.45 6.99
CA VAL A 209 57.64 -2.75 6.39
C VAL A 209 58.30 -3.70 7.39
N ALA A 210 57.52 -4.70 7.80
CA ALA A 210 57.70 -6.09 7.35
C ALA A 210 56.32 -6.77 7.35
#